data_AF-A0A7S1WBS2-F1
#
_entry.id   AF-A0A7S1WBS2-F1
#
_cell.length_a   1.000
_cell.length_b   1.000
_cell.length_c   1.000
_cell.angle_alpha   90.00
_cell.angle_beta   90.00
_cell.angle_gamma   90.00
#
_symmetry.space_group_name_H-M   'P 1'
#
loop_
_entity.id
_entity.type
_entity.pdbx_description
1 polymer ?
#
loop_
_entity_poly.entity_id
_entity_poly.type
_entity_poly.pdbx_seq_one_letter_code
_entity_poly.pdbx_strand_id
1 'polypeptide(L)'
;ELAGHHDLFMAGVDCCACPGEFRCGDWSTPSALGGIRVVDPHDNELYKLAAEDWSAAHGLKVERPLFFHWVADPLAAHLAQRTEGRRLLCLGLLVGPCFLLALAAALNGLLGLLVDAGYAAPVEPPKRLGASWPSQTARHSGAEGDADEASETASDPKYVCL
;
A
#
# COMPACT_ATOMS: atom_id res chain seq x y z
N GLU A 1 -25.22 -25.99 -10.95
CA GLU A 1 -24.48 -24.94 -11.68
C GLU A 1 -23.03 -24.95 -11.21
N LEU A 2 -22.06 -25.16 -12.10
CA LEU A 2 -20.67 -24.84 -11.79
C LEU A 2 -20.54 -23.33 -11.96
N ALA A 3 -20.85 -22.56 -10.92
CA ALA A 3 -20.61 -21.12 -10.93
C ALA A 3 -19.09 -20.92 -11.00
N GLY A 4 -18.59 -20.53 -12.17
CA GLY A 4 -17.22 -20.08 -12.32
C GLY A 4 -17.00 -18.83 -11.47
N HIS A 5 -15.82 -18.73 -10.89
CA HIS A 5 -15.40 -17.59 -10.09
C HIS A 5 -14.24 -16.92 -10.82
N HIS A 6 -14.30 -15.60 -10.98
CA HIS A 6 -13.36 -14.84 -11.79
C HIS A 6 -12.96 -13.57 -11.06
N ASP A 7 -11.71 -13.53 -10.60
CA ASP A 7 -11.20 -12.42 -9.79
C ASP A 7 -10.11 -11.61 -10.52
N LEU A 8 -9.57 -12.08 -11.65
CA LEU A 8 -8.43 -11.44 -12.32
C LEU A 8 -8.89 -10.61 -13.51
N PHE A 9 -8.73 -9.29 -13.44
CA PHE A 9 -9.17 -8.37 -14.49
C PHE A 9 -8.00 -7.56 -15.04
N MET A 10 -7.92 -7.48 -16.36
CA MET A 10 -7.13 -6.45 -17.03
C MET A 10 -8.01 -5.22 -17.17
N ALA A 11 -7.55 -4.10 -16.62
CA ALA A 11 -8.36 -2.90 -16.47
C ALA A 11 -7.71 -1.70 -17.16
N GLY A 12 -8.57 -0.81 -17.65
CA GLY A 12 -8.22 0.48 -18.21
C GLY A 12 -9.49 1.22 -18.63
N VAL A 13 -9.30 2.45 -19.08
CA VAL A 13 -10.40 3.32 -19.53
C VAL A 13 -10.36 3.42 -21.05
N ASP A 14 -11.54 3.40 -21.69
CA ASP A 14 -11.71 3.51 -23.15
C ASP A 14 -10.91 2.47 -23.96
N CYS A 15 -10.80 1.25 -23.44
CA CYS A 15 -9.98 0.18 -24.03
C CYS A 15 -10.65 -0.59 -25.18
N CYS A 16 -11.95 -0.37 -25.40
CA CYS A 16 -12.78 -1.22 -26.25
C CYS A 16 -12.89 -0.61 -27.66
N ALA A 17 -12.11 -1.13 -28.61
CA ALA A 17 -12.16 -0.67 -30.00
C ALA A 17 -13.21 -1.42 -30.84
N CYS A 18 -13.33 -2.73 -30.61
CA CYS A 18 -14.29 -3.63 -31.26
C CYS A 18 -14.97 -4.51 -30.20
N PRO A 19 -16.19 -5.01 -30.44
CA PRO A 19 -16.83 -5.97 -29.54
C PRO A 19 -15.92 -7.18 -29.29
N GLY A 20 -15.52 -7.39 -28.03
CA GLY A 20 -14.65 -8.49 -27.62
C GLY A 20 -13.14 -8.25 -27.78
N GLU A 21 -12.71 -7.04 -28.17
CA GLU A 21 -11.29 -6.70 -28.29
C GLU A 21 -10.88 -5.66 -27.23
N PHE A 22 -9.99 -6.07 -26.33
CA PHE A 22 -9.39 -5.22 -25.31
C PHE A 22 -8.03 -4.68 -25.78
N ARG A 23 -7.89 -3.35 -25.88
CA ARG A 23 -6.69 -2.67 -26.41
C ARG A 23 -6.18 -1.56 -25.48
N CYS A 24 -5.87 -1.90 -24.24
CA CYS A 24 -5.29 -0.96 -23.28
C CYS A 24 -3.82 -1.24 -23.00
N GLY A 25 -3.09 -0.17 -22.64
CA GLY A 25 -1.66 -0.22 -22.34
C GLY A 25 -0.83 -0.69 -23.53
N ASP A 26 0.17 -1.54 -23.25
CA ASP A 26 1.12 -2.02 -24.27
C ASP A 26 0.62 -3.24 -25.06
N TRP A 27 -0.69 -3.36 -25.28
CA TRP A 27 -1.33 -4.52 -25.92
C TRP A 27 -0.72 -4.89 -27.30
N SER A 28 -0.24 -3.89 -28.04
CA SER A 28 0.34 -4.07 -29.39
C SER A 28 1.82 -4.45 -29.37
N THR A 29 2.48 -4.39 -28.21
CA THR A 29 3.91 -4.60 -28.08
C THR A 29 4.19 -6.09 -27.89
N PRO A 30 4.95 -6.76 -28.77
CA PRO A 30 5.21 -8.19 -28.68
C PRO A 30 5.93 -8.62 -27.40
N SER A 31 6.64 -7.69 -26.76
CA SER A 31 7.35 -7.92 -25.51
C SER A 31 6.46 -7.80 -24.27
N ALA A 32 5.18 -7.43 -24.41
CA ALA A 32 4.25 -7.31 -23.28
C ALA A 32 3.86 -8.69 -22.75
N LEU A 33 4.59 -9.12 -21.72
CA LEU A 33 4.46 -10.44 -21.08
C LEU A 33 3.36 -10.49 -20.02
N GLY A 34 2.81 -9.35 -19.59
CA GLY A 34 1.78 -9.33 -18.56
C GLY A 34 1.34 -7.93 -18.14
N GLY A 35 0.87 -7.84 -16.90
CA GLY A 35 0.36 -6.59 -16.33
C GLY A 35 0.94 -6.26 -14.96
N ILE A 36 0.82 -5.00 -14.58
CA ILE A 36 1.16 -4.49 -13.25
C ILE A 36 -0.12 -4.19 -12.47
N ARG A 37 -0.14 -4.54 -11.19
CA ARG A 37 -1.32 -4.33 -10.35
C ARG A 37 -1.65 -2.84 -10.22
N VAL A 38 -2.94 -2.51 -10.32
CA VAL A 38 -3.45 -1.16 -10.07
C VAL A 38 -3.43 -0.89 -8.56
N VAL A 39 -2.72 0.16 -8.15
CA VAL A 39 -2.56 0.54 -6.73
C VAL A 39 -3.36 1.80 -6.38
N ASP A 40 -3.78 2.59 -7.37
CA ASP A 40 -4.57 3.80 -7.13
C ASP A 40 -5.96 3.43 -6.58
N PRO A 41 -6.33 3.89 -5.38
CA PRO A 41 -7.64 3.59 -4.80
C PRO A 41 -8.79 4.14 -5.63
N HIS A 42 -8.62 5.26 -6.32
CA HIS A 42 -9.71 5.87 -7.10
C HIS A 42 -10.10 4.98 -8.29
N ASP A 43 -9.09 4.56 -9.06
CA ASP A 43 -9.29 3.66 -10.19
C ASP A 43 -9.82 2.29 -9.74
N ASN A 44 -9.33 1.77 -8.60
CA ASN A 44 -9.78 0.50 -8.05
C ASN A 44 -11.28 0.48 -7.73
N GLU A 45 -11.83 1.56 -7.17
CA GLU A 45 -13.27 1.65 -6.88
C GLU A 45 -14.12 1.64 -8.15
N LEU A 46 -13.67 2.36 -9.19
CA LEU A 46 -14.36 2.40 -10.48
C LEU A 46 -14.30 1.04 -11.19
N TYR A 47 -13.14 0.38 -11.21
CA TYR A 47 -13.01 -0.95 -11.80
C TYR A 47 -13.79 -2.00 -11.03
N LYS A 48 -13.95 -1.85 -9.72
CA LYS A 48 -14.81 -2.73 -8.92
C LYS A 48 -16.27 -2.64 -9.35
N LEU A 49 -16.80 -1.43 -9.54
CA LEU A 49 -18.16 -1.24 -10.05
C LEU A 49 -18.35 -1.89 -11.43
N ALA A 50 -17.36 -1.74 -12.31
CA ALA A 50 -17.40 -2.35 -13.63
C ALA A 50 -17.34 -3.89 -13.56
N ALA A 51 -16.52 -4.46 -12.68
CA ALA A 51 -16.47 -5.90 -12.44
C ALA A 51 -17.79 -6.44 -11.88
N GLU A 52 -18.46 -5.68 -10.99
CA GLU A 52 -19.79 -6.03 -10.47
C GLU A 52 -20.85 -6.03 -11.58
N ASP A 53 -20.86 -5.04 -12.47
CA ASP A 53 -21.78 -5.01 -13.63
C ASP A 53 -21.54 -6.19 -14.58
N TRP A 54 -20.27 -6.48 -14.89
CA TRP A 54 -19.91 -7.65 -15.69
C TRP A 54 -20.33 -8.97 -15.06
N SER A 55 -20.16 -9.10 -13.73
CA SER A 55 -20.56 -10.28 -12.97
C SER A 55 -22.07 -10.52 -13.06
N ALA A 56 -22.86 -9.45 -13.02
CA ALA A 56 -24.31 -9.51 -13.17
C ALA A 56 -24.72 -9.90 -14.60
N ALA A 57 -24.00 -9.40 -15.61
CA ALA A 57 -24.27 -9.71 -17.02
C ALA A 57 -23.94 -11.16 -17.40
N HIS A 58 -22.91 -11.76 -16.79
CA HIS A 58 -22.41 -13.10 -17.15
C HIS A 58 -22.80 -14.20 -16.16
N GLY A 59 -23.42 -13.84 -15.02
CA GLY A 59 -23.80 -14.80 -13.98
C GLY A 59 -22.61 -15.47 -13.29
N LEU A 60 -21.44 -14.82 -13.29
CA LEU A 60 -20.21 -15.28 -12.64
C LEU A 60 -20.03 -14.57 -11.32
N LYS A 61 -19.38 -15.23 -10.35
CA LYS A 61 -19.12 -14.64 -9.05
C LYS A 61 -17.76 -13.94 -9.05
N VAL A 62 -17.71 -12.73 -8.50
CA VAL A 62 -16.49 -11.96 -8.24
C VAL A 62 -16.43 -11.73 -6.74
N GLU A 63 -15.38 -12.21 -6.06
CA GLU A 63 -15.25 -12.06 -4.59
C GLU A 63 -14.13 -11.11 -4.22
N ARG A 64 -12.97 -11.23 -4.87
CA ARG A 64 -11.77 -10.44 -4.57
C ARG A 64 -11.13 -9.97 -5.88
N PRO A 65 -11.76 -8.99 -6.56
CA PRO A 65 -11.26 -8.55 -7.85
C PRO A 65 -9.87 -7.92 -7.71
N LEU A 66 -8.95 -8.39 -8.54
CA LEU A 66 -7.60 -7.91 -8.69
C LEU A 66 -7.45 -7.30 -10.08
N PHE A 67 -7.10 -6.02 -10.11
CA PHE A 67 -6.98 -5.25 -11.35
C PHE A 67 -5.52 -5.08 -11.75
N PHE A 68 -5.25 -5.22 -13.04
CA PHE A 68 -3.93 -5.07 -13.64
C PHE A 68 -3.98 -4.17 -14.89
N HIS A 69 -2.98 -3.31 -15.04
CA HIS A 69 -2.72 -2.61 -16.29
C HIS A 69 -1.78 -3.41 -17.17
N TRP A 70 -2.07 -3.49 -18.47
CA TRP A 70 -1.22 -4.16 -19.44
C TRP A 70 0.05 -3.35 -19.72
N VAL A 71 1.23 -3.93 -19.49
CA VAL A 71 2.51 -3.22 -19.65
C VAL A 71 3.55 -4.11 -20.33
N ALA A 72 4.46 -3.48 -21.08
CA ALA A 72 5.50 -4.17 -21.84
C ALA A 72 6.45 -4.94 -20.91
N ASP A 73 6.94 -4.28 -19.86
CA ASP A 73 7.86 -4.88 -18.88
C ASP A 73 7.31 -4.66 -17.45
N PRO A 74 6.58 -5.65 -16.90
CA PRO A 74 6.02 -5.54 -15.56
C PRO A 74 7.11 -5.50 -14.48
N LEU A 75 8.28 -6.10 -14.73
CA LEU A 75 9.39 -6.09 -13.78
C LEU A 75 10.02 -4.71 -13.69
N ALA A 76 10.30 -4.07 -14.83
CA ALA A 76 10.80 -2.70 -14.86
C ALA A 76 9.82 -1.71 -14.22
N ALA A 77 8.52 -1.83 -14.52
CA ALA A 77 7.49 -0.98 -13.92
C ALA A 77 7.41 -1.16 -12.39
N HIS A 78 7.47 -2.40 -11.89
CA HIS A 78 7.51 -2.68 -10.46
C HIS A 78 8.78 -2.12 -9.78
N LEU A 79 9.94 -2.28 -10.43
CA LEU A 79 11.20 -1.73 -9.93
C LEU A 79 11.15 -0.20 -9.86
N ALA A 80 10.56 0.46 -10.86
CA ALA A 80 10.37 1.91 -10.86
C ALA A 80 9.45 2.38 -9.71
N GLN A 81 8.35 1.68 -9.44
CA GLN A 81 7.50 1.96 -8.28
C GLN A 81 8.27 1.78 -6.96
N ARG A 82 9.09 0.73 -6.85
CA ARG A 82 9.90 0.46 -5.67
C ARG A 82 10.98 1.51 -5.44
N THR A 83 11.64 2.01 -6.48
CA THR A 83 12.68 3.02 -6.36
C THR A 83 12.13 4.36 -5.89
N GLU A 84 10.96 4.76 -6.39
CA GLU A 84 10.30 5.99 -5.95
C GLU A 84 9.84 5.90 -4.49
N GLY A 85 9.23 4.77 -4.11
CA GLY A 85 8.86 4.51 -2.71
C GLY A 85 10.07 4.54 -1.77
N ARG A 86 11.20 3.97 -2.18
CA ARG A 86 12.45 4.00 -1.40
C ARG A 86 12.98 5.42 -1.22
N ARG A 87 12.91 6.27 -2.25
CA ARG A 87 13.34 7.67 -2.17
C ARG A 87 12.50 8.45 -1.16
N LEU A 88 11.17 8.30 -1.21
CA LEU A 88 10.26 8.93 -0.27
C LEU A 88 10.50 8.45 1.17
N LEU A 89 10.72 7.15 1.35
CA LEU A 89 11.06 6.58 2.66
C LEU A 89 12.38 7.14 3.21
N CYS A 90 13.45 7.16 2.40
CA CYS A 90 14.73 7.73 2.81
C CYS A 90 14.60 9.21 3.19
N LEU A 91 13.84 9.98 2.42
CA LEU A 91 13.58 11.39 2.72
C LEU A 91 12.81 11.54 4.04
N GLY A 92 11.76 10.74 4.27
CA GLY A 92 11.00 10.76 5.52
C GLY A 92 11.86 10.39 6.75
N LEU A 93 12.71 9.37 6.62
CA LEU A 93 13.61 8.91 7.70
C LEU A 93 14.70 9.91 8.06
N LEU A 94 15.13 10.75 7.13
CA LEU A 94 16.14 11.78 7.38
C LEU A 94 15.49 13.10 7.83
N VAL A 95 14.50 13.58 7.07
CA VAL A 95 13.90 14.90 7.30
C VAL A 95 13.04 14.90 8.57
N GLY A 96 12.27 13.85 8.83
CA GLY A 96 11.37 13.79 9.99
C GLY A 96 12.11 13.94 11.32
N PRO A 97 13.09 13.07 11.64
CA PRO A 97 13.87 13.19 12.87
C PRO A 97 14.67 14.48 12.96
N CYS A 98 15.28 14.95 11.87
CA CYS A 98 15.99 16.22 11.87
C CYS A 98 15.06 17.41 12.19
N PHE A 99 13.86 17.42 11.62
CA PHE A 99 12.86 18.46 11.91
C PHE A 99 12.40 18.41 13.38
N LEU A 100 12.12 17.21 13.91
CA LEU A 100 11.72 17.05 15.32
C LEU A 100 12.83 17.48 16.29
N LEU A 101 14.09 17.12 16.00
CA LEU A 101 15.24 17.52 16.80
C LEU A 101 15.48 19.03 16.73
N ALA A 102 15.36 19.64 15.55
CA ALA A 102 15.48 21.09 15.39
C ALA A 102 14.38 21.83 16.14
N LEU A 103 13.13 21.34 16.06
CA LEU A 103 12.00 21.91 16.80
C LEU A 103 12.22 21.80 18.32
N ALA A 104 12.67 20.64 18.81
CA ALA A 104 12.97 20.45 20.23
C ALA A 104 14.09 21.39 20.70
N ALA A 105 15.17 21.52 19.93
CA ALA A 105 16.27 22.42 20.24
C ALA A 105 15.82 23.90 20.22
N ALA A 106 14.99 24.29 19.25
CA ALA A 106 14.45 25.64 19.16
C ALA A 106 13.53 25.97 20.34
N LEU A 107 12.65 25.05 20.73
CA LEU A 107 11.78 25.22 21.90
C LEU A 107 12.60 25.33 23.18
N ASN A 108 13.57 24.43 23.37
CA ASN A 108 14.46 24.46 24.54
C ASN A 108 15.28 25.76 24.59
N GLY A 109 15.77 26.25 23.43
CA GLY A 109 16.48 27.51 23.33
C GLY A 109 15.59 28.72 23.63
N LEU A 110 14.35 28.72 23.14
CA LEU A 110 13.36 29.76 23.42
C LEU A 110 12.99 29.80 24.91
N LEU A 111 12.80 28.63 25.53
CA LEU A 111 12.62 28.49 26.98
C LEU A 111 13.79 29.10 27.76
N GLY A 112 15.03 28.82 27.35
CA GLY A 112 16.23 29.42 27.93
C GLY A 112 16.24 30.94 27.83
N LEU A 113 15.95 31.49 26.65
CA LEU A 113 15.87 32.94 26.44
C LEU A 113 14.78 33.61 27.29
N LEU A 114 13.63 32.95 27.48
CA LEU A 114 12.54 33.46 28.32
C LEU A 114 12.91 33.48 29.81
N VAL A 115 13.69 32.50 30.28
CA VAL A 115 14.24 32.48 31.64
C VAL A 115 15.26 33.60 31.84
N ASP A 116 16.18 33.78 30.88
CA ASP A 116 17.19 34.84 30.93
C ASP A 116 16.55 36.24 30.90
N ALA A 117 15.44 36.40 30.19
CA ALA A 117 14.67 37.63 30.14
C ALA A 117 13.78 37.87 31.39
N GLY A 118 13.76 36.95 32.36
CA GLY A 118 13.03 37.08 33.62
C GLY A 118 11.51 36.85 33.52
N TYR A 119 11.02 36.31 32.40
CA TYR A 119 9.60 36.02 32.19
C TYR A 119 9.17 34.64 32.71
N ALA A 120 10.11 33.70 32.86
CA ALA A 120 9.84 32.33 33.28
C ALA A 120 10.80 31.87 34.40
N ALA A 121 10.29 31.04 35.32
CA ALA A 121 11.11 30.38 36.34
C ALA A 121 11.71 29.07 35.81
N PRO A 122 12.95 28.70 36.18
CA PRO A 122 13.56 27.45 35.74
C PRO A 122 12.76 26.24 36.25
N VAL A 123 12.52 25.27 35.37
CA VAL A 123 11.84 24.02 35.73
C VAL A 123 12.82 23.15 36.52
N GLU A 124 12.54 22.93 37.81
CA GLU A 124 13.28 21.96 38.60
C GLU A 124 12.95 20.54 38.11
N PRO A 125 13.95 19.71 37.75
CA PRO A 125 13.67 18.32 37.43
C PRO A 125 13.11 17.63 38.68
N PRO A 126 12.11 16.75 38.54
CA PRO A 126 11.60 15.99 39.67
C PRO A 126 12.76 15.25 40.33
N LYS A 127 12.84 15.32 41.66
CA LYS A 127 13.81 14.55 42.45
C LYS A 127 13.67 13.08 42.03
N ARG A 128 14.77 12.46 41.60
CA ARG A 128 14.80 11.02 41.28
C ARG A 128 14.32 10.26 42.53
N LEU A 129 13.06 9.81 42.54
CA LEU A 129 12.68 8.74 43.46
C LEU A 129 13.57 7.55 43.12
N GLY A 130 14.28 7.02 44.12
CA GLY A 130 15.27 5.97 43.96
C GLY A 130 14.77 4.85 43.06
N ALA A 131 15.54 4.56 42.00
CA ALA A 131 15.22 3.51 41.06
C ALA A 131 15.48 2.13 41.70
N SER A 132 14.47 1.54 42.32
CA SER A 132 14.34 0.08 42.41
C SER A 132 13.30 -0.35 41.38
N TRP A 133 13.76 -0.74 40.20
CA TRP A 133 12.90 -1.43 39.23
C TRP A 133 12.84 -2.92 39.62
N PRO A 134 11.67 -3.50 39.95
CA PRO A 134 11.52 -4.93 39.92
C PRO A 134 11.51 -5.38 38.46
N SER A 135 12.50 -6.18 38.07
CA SER A 135 12.52 -6.88 36.79
C SER A 135 11.37 -7.90 36.75
N GLN A 136 10.25 -7.53 36.13
CA GLN A 136 9.21 -8.49 35.78
C GLN A 136 9.54 -9.09 34.41
N THR A 137 10.28 -10.19 34.41
CA THR A 137 10.27 -11.12 33.28
C THR A 137 8.97 -11.92 33.33
N ALA A 138 7.90 -11.35 32.78
CA ALA A 138 6.67 -12.09 32.53
C ALA A 138 6.76 -12.76 31.15
N ARG A 139 7.03 -14.06 31.20
CA ARG A 139 7.04 -15.01 30.09
C ARG A 139 5.61 -15.14 29.56
N HIS A 140 5.28 -14.52 28.43
CA HIS A 140 4.05 -14.83 27.69
C HIS A 140 4.35 -15.93 26.66
N SER A 141 3.97 -17.16 27.02
CA SER A 141 3.75 -18.25 26.08
C SER A 141 2.30 -18.16 25.58
N GLY A 142 2.12 -17.71 24.34
CA GLY A 142 0.84 -17.70 23.62
C GLY A 142 0.98 -18.54 22.37
N ALA A 143 0.03 -19.46 22.19
CA ALA A 143 -0.01 -20.47 21.14
C ALA A 143 -0.11 -19.84 19.73
N GLU A 144 0.76 -20.30 18.83
CA GLU A 144 0.69 -20.08 17.39
C GLU A 144 -0.36 -21.06 16.83
N GLY A 145 -1.43 -20.53 16.24
CA GLY A 145 -2.44 -21.31 15.55
C GLY A 145 -2.22 -21.22 14.05
N ASP A 146 -2.07 -22.38 13.43
CA ASP A 146 -1.97 -22.61 11.99
C ASP A 146 -3.14 -21.99 11.19
N ALA A 147 -2.80 -21.35 10.08
CA ALA A 147 -3.69 -21.14 8.97
C ALA A 147 -2.97 -21.57 7.68
N ASP A 148 -3.35 -22.75 7.20
CA ASP A 148 -3.05 -23.27 5.88
C ASP A 148 -3.62 -22.33 4.80
N GLU A 149 -2.79 -21.91 3.84
CA GLU A 149 -3.28 -21.41 2.55
C GLU A 149 -2.65 -22.24 1.44
N ALA A 150 -3.40 -23.26 1.02
CA ALA A 150 -3.08 -24.07 -0.14
C ALA A 150 -3.47 -23.33 -1.43
N SER A 151 -2.46 -23.18 -2.27
CA SER A 151 -2.49 -22.97 -3.72
C SER A 151 -3.58 -23.77 -4.44
N GLU A 152 -4.27 -23.17 -5.41
CA GLU A 152 -4.26 -23.73 -6.77
C GLU A 152 -4.71 -22.72 -7.83
N THR A 153 -3.88 -22.66 -8.87
CA THR A 153 -4.03 -21.96 -10.13
C THR A 153 -5.17 -22.54 -10.96
N ALA A 154 -6.26 -21.79 -11.12
CA ALA A 154 -7.23 -22.01 -12.18
C ALA A 154 -6.91 -21.10 -13.36
N SER A 155 -6.69 -21.71 -14.53
CA SER A 155 -6.46 -21.02 -15.79
C SER A 155 -7.76 -20.42 -16.30
N ASP A 156 -7.92 -19.11 -16.12
CA ASP A 156 -9.11 -18.32 -16.46
C ASP A 156 -9.07 -17.73 -17.90
N PRO A 157 -10.24 -17.36 -18.46
CA PRO A 157 -10.38 -16.79 -19.78
C PRO A 157 -9.71 -15.42 -19.85
N LYS A 158 -8.88 -15.26 -20.87
CA LYS A 158 -7.68 -14.41 -20.77
C LYS A 158 -7.95 -12.90 -20.76
N TYR A 159 -9.10 -12.40 -21.22
CA TYR A 159 -9.41 -10.97 -21.27
C TYR A 159 -10.93 -10.71 -21.26
N VAL A 160 -11.37 -9.77 -20.42
CA VAL A 160 -12.77 -9.31 -20.33
C VAL A 160 -12.79 -7.81 -20.61
N CYS A 161 -13.63 -7.37 -21.56
CA CYS A 161 -13.92 -5.97 -21.79
C CYS A 161 -15.00 -5.54 -20.78
N LEU A 162 -14.63 -4.65 -19.86
CA LEU A 162 -15.53 -3.97 -18.93
C LEU A 162 -15.95 -2.62 -19.53
#